data_AF-A0A4Y8UUN2-F1
#
_entry.id   AF-A0A4Y8UUN2-F1
#
_cell.length_a   1.000
_cell.length_b   1.000
_cell.length_c   1.000
_cell.angle_alpha   90.00
_cell.angle_beta   90.00
_cell.angle_gamma   90.00
#
_symmetry.space_group_name_H-M   'P 1'
#
loop_
_entity.id
_entity.type
_entity.pdbx_description
1 polymer ?
#
loop_
_entity_poly.entity_id
_entity_poly.type
_entity_poly.pdbx_seq_one_letter_code
_entity_poly.pdbx_strand_id
1 'polypeptide(L)' 'MNSENFYIVATDPDTPTLQVNISGPYLTQKAAQADMQAAIDEAAELDPCARTYHYSICKLACHKPGVIQHMACHAAR' A
#
# COMPACT_ATOMS: atom_id res chain seq x y z
N MET A 1 9.64 14.22 15.18
CA MET A 1 8.29 13.68 14.90
C MET A 1 8.43 12.65 13.80
N ASN A 2 8.39 11.37 14.15
CA ASN A 2 8.45 10.26 13.20
C ASN A 2 7.02 9.72 13.09
N SER A 3 6.19 10.37 12.28
CA SER A 3 4.78 9.98 12.13
C SER A 3 4.70 8.86 11.11
N GLU A 4 5.07 7.65 11.55
CA GLU A 4 4.82 6.44 10.79
C GLU A 4 3.31 6.26 10.60
N ASN A 5 2.86 6.28 9.35
CA ASN A 5 1.44 6.15 9.00
C ASN A 5 1.20 4.80 8.30
N PHE A 6 -0.05 4.35 8.30
CA PHE A 6 -0.48 3.18 7.54
C PHE A 6 -0.79 3.56 6.10
N TYR A 7 -0.46 2.68 5.17
CA TYR A 7 -0.69 2.83 3.75
C TYR A 7 -1.21 1.52 3.18
N ILE A 8 -2.04 1.60 2.14
CA ILE A 8 -2.42 0.44 1.33
C ILE A 8 -1.41 0.34 0.21
N VAL A 9 -0.74 -0.80 0.13
CA VAL A 9 0.36 -1.05 -0.79
C VAL A 9 -0.04 -2.20 -1.71
N ALA A 10 0.02 -1.94 -3.02
CA ALA A 10 -0.11 -2.95 -4.06
C ALA A 10 1.27 -3.49 -4.44
N THR A 11 1.38 -4.81 -4.58
CA THR A 11 2.59 -5.51 -4.99
C THR A 11 2.27 -6.35 -6.21
N ASP A 12 3.02 -6.14 -7.28
CA ASP A 12 2.91 -6.98 -8.48
C ASP A 12 3.44 -8.40 -8.16
N PRO A 13 2.65 -9.47 -8.37
CA PRO A 13 3.11 -10.84 -8.13
C PRO A 13 4.27 -11.27 -9.05
N ASP A 14 4.34 -10.72 -10.26
CA ASP A 14 5.40 -11.02 -11.24
C ASP A 14 6.68 -10.21 -10.94
N THR A 15 6.51 -9.03 -10.33
CA THR A 15 7.63 -8.17 -9.91
C THR A 15 7.48 -7.76 -8.43
N PRO A 16 7.72 -8.68 -7.47
CA PRO A 16 7.45 -8.44 -6.05
C PRO A 16 8.34 -7.36 -5.40
N THR A 17 9.40 -6.96 -6.09
CA THR A 17 10.26 -5.82 -5.71
C THR A 17 9.62 -4.47 -6.03
N LEU A 18 8.59 -4.43 -6.87
CA LEU A 18 7.86 -3.23 -7.21
C LEU A 18 6.60 -3.15 -6.36
N GLN A 19 6.63 -2.27 -5.35
CA GLN A 19 5.47 -1.96 -4.53
C GLN A 19 5.04 -0.51 -4.79
N VAL A 20 3.72 -0.31 -4.82
CA VAL A 20 3.13 1.01 -5.07
C VAL A 20 2.18 1.34 -3.93
N ASN A 21 2.35 2.52 -3.35
CA ASN A 21 1.35 3.08 -2.45
C ASN A 21 0.16 3.53 -3.27
N ILE A 22 -1.00 2.90 -3.07
CA ILE A 22 -2.22 3.28 -3.77
C ILE A 22 -3.11 4.19 -2.90
N SER A 23 -2.94 4.16 -1.57
CA SER A 23 -3.70 5.04 -0.69
C SER A 23 -3.10 5.19 0.72
N GLY A 24 -3.42 6.32 1.36
CA GLY A 24 -2.93 6.78 2.65
C GLY A 24 -2.42 8.22 2.57
N PRO A 25 -1.90 8.78 3.68
CA PRO A 25 -1.65 8.13 4.96
C PRO A 25 -2.90 7.94 5.84
N TYR A 26 -2.97 6.79 6.52
CA TYR A 26 -3.96 6.49 7.56
C TYR A 26 -3.31 6.49 8.95
N LEU A 27 -4.03 7.01 9.95
CA LEU A 27 -3.57 7.02 11.35
C LEU A 27 -3.70 5.65 12.02
N THR A 28 -4.60 4.79 11.55
CA THR A 28 -4.85 3.46 12.11
C THR A 28 -4.99 2.41 11.01
N GLN A 29 -4.62 1.17 11.32
CA GLN A 29 -4.82 0.04 10.40
C GLN A 29 -6.30 -0.17 10.08
N LYS A 30 -7.21 0.08 11.04
CA LYS A 30 -8.66 -0.06 10.84
C LYS A 30 -9.19 0.92 9.81
N ALA A 31 -8.69 2.15 9.80
CA ALA A 31 -9.06 3.14 8.78
C ALA A 31 -8.60 2.69 7.39
N ALA A 32 -7.36 2.18 7.28
CA ALA A 32 -6.86 1.62 6.02
C ALA A 32 -7.66 0.38 5.56
N GLN A 33 -8.09 -0.50 6.48
CA GLN A 33 -8.92 -1.66 6.13
C GLN A 33 -10.31 -1.25 5.62
N ALA A 34 -10.92 -0.23 6.22
CA ALA A 34 -12.22 0.27 5.80
C ALA A 34 -12.20 0.84 4.37
N ASP A 35 -11.06 1.42 3.98
CA ASP A 35 -10.87 2.08 2.69
C ASP A 35 -10.24 1.16 1.63
N MET A 36 -9.84 -0.05 2.03
CA MET A 36 -9.06 -0.97 1.19
C MET A 36 -9.77 -1.35 -0.10
N GLN A 37 -11.06 -1.67 -0.03
CA GLN A 37 -11.83 -2.05 -1.21
C GLN A 37 -11.97 -0.88 -2.18
N ALA A 38 -12.26 0.32 -1.68
CA ALA A 38 -12.38 1.53 -2.49
C ALA A 38 -11.05 1.86 -3.20
N ALA A 39 -9.92 1.77 -2.48
CA ALA A 39 -8.60 2.00 -3.06
C ALA A 39 -8.24 0.97 -4.16
N ILE A 40 -8.66 -0.29 -4.00
CA ILE A 40 -8.49 -1.33 -5.02
C ILE A 40 -9.35 -1.02 -6.25
N ASP A 41 -10.60 -0.60 -6.04
CA ASP A 41 -11.52 -0.28 -7.14
C ASP A 41 -11.02 0.94 -7.93
N GLU A 42 -10.56 2.00 -7.26
CA GLU A 42 -9.94 3.16 -7.92
C GLU A 42 -8.66 2.77 -8.70
N ALA A 43 -7.81 1.93 -8.11
CA ALA A 43 -6.61 1.43 -8.81
C ALA A 43 -6.99 0.60 -10.04
N ALA A 44 -8.05 -0.21 -9.96
CA ALA A 44 -8.55 -1.04 -11.05
C ALA A 44 -9.24 -0.23 -12.17
N GLU A 45 -9.80 0.93 -11.86
CA GLU A 45 -10.33 1.87 -12.86
C GLU A 45 -9.21 2.49 -13.71
N LEU A 46 -8.04 2.73 -13.10
CA LEU A 46 -6.86 3.27 -13.79
C LEU A 46 -6.07 2.19 -14.54
N ASP A 47 -5.87 1.04 -13.89
CA ASP A 47 -5.17 -0.11 -14.44
C ASP A 47 -5.96 -1.38 -14.11
N PRO A 48 -6.67 -1.99 -15.09
CA PRO A 48 -7.40 -3.23 -14.88
C PRO A 48 -6.55 -4.38 -14.32
N CYS A 49 -5.23 -4.36 -14.56
CA CYS A 49 -4.29 -5.35 -14.01
C CYS A 49 -4.12 -5.20 -12.49
N ALA A 50 -4.44 -4.05 -11.90
CA ALA A 50 -4.35 -3.84 -10.46
C ALA A 50 -5.15 -4.88 -9.68
N ARG A 51 -6.27 -5.40 -10.20
CA ARG A 51 -7.04 -6.48 -9.52
C ARG A 51 -6.24 -7.77 -9.28
N THR A 52 -5.14 -7.96 -10.01
CA THR A 52 -4.25 -9.13 -9.88
C THR A 52 -3.11 -8.90 -8.89
N TYR A 53 -2.92 -7.67 -8.42
CA TYR A 53 -1.88 -7.34 -7.45
C TYR A 53 -2.22 -7.85 -6.05
N HIS A 54 -1.17 -8.06 -5.26
CA HIS A 54 -1.30 -8.38 -3.86
C HIS A 54 -1.38 -7.10 -3.03
N TYR A 55 -2.44 -6.97 -2.24
CA TYR A 55 -2.67 -5.77 -1.42
C TYR A 55 -2.37 -6.05 0.05
N SER A 56 -1.61 -5.14 0.66
CA SER A 56 -1.26 -5.22 2.08
C SER A 56 -1.29 -3.85 2.74
N ILE A 57 -1.52 -3.80 4.05
CA ILE A 57 -1.46 -2.56 4.82
C ILE A 57 -0.11 -2.50 5.52
N CYS A 58 0.71 -1.53 5.13
CA CYS A 58 2.06 -1.35 5.64
C CYS A 58 2.17 -0.07 6.46
N LYS A 59 2.86 -0.14 7.61
CA LYS A 59 3.21 1.04 8.39
C LYS A 59 4.55 1.58 7.88
N LEU A 60 4.53 2.76 7.28
CA LEU A 60 5.69 3.33 6.59
C LEU A 60 6.09 4.67 7.20
N ALA A 61 7.38 4.84 7.44
CA ALA A 61 8.00 6.13 7.69
C ALA A 61 8.25 6.86 6.35
N CYS A 62 7.19 7.12 5.57
CA CYS A 62 7.36 7.73 4.25
C CYS A 62 7.12 9.24 4.30
N HIS A 63 8.10 10.02 3.83
CA HIS A 63 8.03 11.49 3.73
C HIS A 63 7.51 11.99 2.36
N LYS A 64 7.25 11.11 1.39
CA LYS A 64 6.77 11.49 0.05
C LYS A 64 5.80 10.45 -0.58
N PRO A 65 4.69 10.87 -1.20
CA PRO A 65 3.87 9.98 -2.03
C PRO A 65 4.64 9.57 -3.30
N GLY A 66 4.70 8.28 -3.60
CA GLY A 66 5.40 7.73 -4.78
C GLY A 66 5.53 6.19 -4.76
N VAL A 67 6.20 5.64 -5.78
CA VAL A 67 6.56 4.20 -5.87
C VAL A 67 7.43 3.83 -4.66
N ILE A 68 7.04 2.78 -3.93
CA ILE A 68 7.79 2.27 -2.79
C ILE A 68 8.65 1.10 -3.29
N GLN A 69 9.85 1.39 -3.78
CA GLN A 69 10.73 0.34 -4.31
C GLN A 69 11.44 -0.49 -3.22
N HIS A 70 11.43 -0.05 -1.96
CA HIS A 70 12.12 -0.78 -0.90
C HIS A 70 11.43 -0.59 0.45
N MET A 71 10.58 -1.56 0.81
CA MET A 71 10.31 -1.85 2.21
C MET A 71 10.57 -3.33 2.41
N ALA A 72 11.69 -3.63 3.07
CA ALA A 72 11.83 -4.91 3.75
C ALA A 72 10.70 -4.95 4.79
N CYS A 73 9.57 -5.54 4.42
CA CYS A 73 8.47 -5.76 5.34
C CYS A 73 9.00 -6.75 6.39
N HIS A 74 9.49 -6.21 7.51
CA HIS A 74 9.68 -7.02 8.70
C HIS A 74 8.29 -7.43 9.14
N ALA A 75 7.85 -8.61 8.67
CA ALA A 75 6.82 -9.38 9.33
C ALA A 75 7.29 -9.61 10.76
N ALA A 76 6.86 -8.74 11.67
CA ALA A 76 6.97 -8.99 13.10
C ALA A 76 6.14 -10.25 13.37
N ARG A 77 6.84 -11.34 13.71
CA ARG A 77 6.25 -12.57 14.23
C ARG A 77 5.52 -12.32 15.54
#